data_AF-A0A2H5W218-F1
#
_entry.id   AF-A0A2H5W218-F1
#
_cell.length_a   1.000
_cell.length_b   1.000
_cell.length_c   1.000
_cell.angle_alpha   90.00
_cell.angle_beta   90.00
_cell.angle_gamma   90.00
#
_symmetry.space_group_name_H-M   'P 1'
#
loop_
_entity.id
_entity.type
_entity.pdbx_description
1 polymer ?
#
loop_
_entity_poly.entity_id
_entity_poly.type
_entity_poly.pdbx_seq_one_letter_code
_entity_poly.pdbx_strand_id
1 'polypeptide(L)'
;MIEESYHLEWLVVSHEPRRWNFSENTNLSEVLVIARKREQANEDERVNCINLWRQPRNAVEALGVARALLSSDPPDVQNDPGALEVAPSGEKLGEALSVPWVWLRGRLWSFPCTFAQAELVRALFHLLDGKLYLPGEGLFPKRGRIPLCALQELGELGFDRRDIHDGFTLARSRTSYPAFWGHDAEAVLSMAQRPNRYLNPRSQPAQGRPLRHASDLWPKAGQVLIAERLRLNTQRLTAVFVERKVLSNVWWPLATELSEERQKALVLWLNSTLSLLMLSGHREETEGAFIGFKKPVLKQMPVLDVRNIGDPALKKLAQAFDQFANDPLLPFPEIANDPTRTAIDKAVADILGLPDFGILRELIAREPILCLNLDRLMLRTA
;
A
#
# COMPACT_ATOMS: atom_id res chain seq x y z
N MET A 1 0.83 25.19 7.39
CA MET A 1 1.12 26.26 6.42
C MET A 1 0.22 26.20 5.18
N ILE A 2 0.30 25.19 4.30
CA ILE A 2 -0.64 25.13 3.14
C ILE A 2 -2.07 24.81 3.59
N GLU A 3 -2.25 23.78 4.42
CA GLU A 3 -3.59 23.33 4.87
C GLU A 3 -4.41 24.39 5.64
N GLU A 4 -3.72 25.37 6.22
CA GLU A 4 -4.32 26.43 7.05
C GLU A 4 -4.72 27.65 6.21
N SER A 5 -3.88 28.08 5.27
CA SER A 5 -4.05 29.35 4.56
C SER A 5 -4.45 29.21 3.09
N TYR A 6 -4.52 27.99 2.58
CA TYR A 6 -4.85 27.70 1.18
C TYR A 6 -5.96 26.66 1.09
N HIS A 7 -6.76 26.78 0.04
CA HIS A 7 -7.60 25.71 -0.49
C HIS A 7 -6.80 25.00 -1.57
N LEU A 8 -6.58 23.70 -1.39
CA LEU A 8 -5.99 22.85 -2.41
C LEU A 8 -7.07 22.53 -3.46
N GLU A 9 -6.94 23.08 -4.66
CA GLU A 9 -7.97 22.94 -5.70
C GLU A 9 -7.68 21.75 -6.61
N TRP A 10 -6.41 21.55 -6.98
CA TRP A 10 -6.03 20.50 -7.93
C TRP A 10 -4.76 19.76 -7.50
N LEU A 11 -4.82 18.44 -7.66
CA LEU A 11 -3.68 17.52 -7.61
C LEU A 11 -3.61 16.77 -8.93
N VAL A 12 -2.52 16.92 -9.67
CA VAL A 12 -2.31 16.22 -10.94
C VAL A 12 -1.08 15.34 -10.81
N VAL A 13 -1.26 14.04 -11.03
CA VAL A 13 -0.17 13.05 -11.04
C VAL A 13 -0.15 12.29 -12.35
N SER A 14 1.04 11.80 -12.72
CA SER A 14 1.21 10.89 -13.85
C SER A 14 1.37 9.46 -13.36
N HIS A 15 0.59 8.55 -13.95
CA HIS A 15 0.72 7.11 -13.85
C HIS A 15 1.35 6.50 -15.12
N GLU A 16 1.88 7.32 -16.03
CA GLU A 16 2.51 6.85 -17.25
C GLU A 16 3.84 6.14 -16.92
N PRO A 17 4.00 4.84 -17.26
CA PRO A 17 5.23 4.12 -16.97
C PRO A 17 6.47 4.81 -17.55
N ARG A 18 7.48 5.00 -16.69
CA ARG A 18 8.74 5.71 -17.00
C ARG A 18 8.59 7.23 -17.22
N ARG A 19 7.41 7.79 -17.00
CA ARG A 19 7.10 9.21 -17.09
C ARG A 19 6.23 9.60 -15.89
N TRP A 20 6.79 9.47 -14.70
CA TRP A 20 6.13 9.80 -13.42
C TRP A 20 6.29 11.28 -13.05
N ASN A 21 6.98 12.05 -13.88
CA ASN A 21 7.40 13.43 -13.64
C ASN A 21 7.03 14.33 -14.82
N PHE A 22 6.83 15.62 -14.57
CA PHE A 22 6.46 16.60 -15.59
C PHE A 22 7.67 17.41 -16.10
N SER A 23 8.77 17.44 -15.34
CA SER A 23 10.02 18.11 -15.74
C SER A 23 10.84 17.31 -16.75
N GLU A 24 11.59 18.00 -17.61
CA GLU A 24 12.41 17.37 -18.65
C GLU A 24 13.70 16.71 -18.10
N ASN A 25 14.20 17.18 -16.95
CA ASN A 25 15.56 16.92 -16.48
C ASN A 25 15.67 16.11 -15.17
N THR A 26 14.56 15.57 -14.65
CA THR A 26 14.59 14.75 -13.43
C THR A 26 13.92 13.39 -13.65
N ASN A 27 14.34 12.39 -12.89
CA ASN A 27 13.73 11.05 -12.88
C ASN A 27 12.94 10.79 -11.58
N LEU A 28 12.59 11.85 -10.84
CA LEU A 28 11.86 11.76 -9.57
C LEU A 28 10.37 11.96 -9.85
N SER A 29 9.48 11.13 -9.27
CA SER A 29 8.03 11.35 -9.40
C SER A 29 7.64 12.77 -8.98
N GLU A 30 6.78 13.43 -9.76
CA GLU A 30 6.32 14.79 -9.48
C GLU A 30 4.80 14.87 -9.36
N VAL A 31 4.32 15.88 -8.64
CA VAL A 31 2.91 16.24 -8.55
C VAL A 31 2.77 17.72 -8.88
N LEU A 32 1.81 18.05 -9.75
CA LEU A 32 1.39 19.43 -9.95
C LEU A 32 0.27 19.77 -8.95
N VAL A 33 0.52 20.81 -8.17
CA VAL A 33 -0.36 21.30 -7.11
C VAL A 33 -0.87 22.69 -7.49
N ILE A 34 -2.18 22.87 -7.49
CA ILE A 34 -2.82 24.19 -7.64
C ILE A 34 -3.56 24.49 -6.34
N ALA A 35 -3.17 25.57 -5.68
CA ALA A 35 -3.76 25.98 -4.42
C ALA A 35 -4.08 27.48 -4.44
N ARG A 36 -5.29 27.84 -4.00
CA ARG A 36 -5.77 29.21 -3.90
C ARG A 36 -5.65 29.70 -2.47
N LYS A 37 -5.01 30.85 -2.28
CA LYS A 37 -4.97 31.50 -0.96
C LYS A 37 -6.38 31.94 -0.56
N ARG A 38 -6.77 31.70 0.69
CA ARG A 38 -8.09 32.06 1.23
C ARG A 38 -7.97 32.73 2.58
N GLU A 39 -8.98 33.52 2.94
CA GLU A 39 -9.07 34.16 4.26
C GLU A 39 -9.82 33.29 5.27
N GLN A 40 -10.84 32.55 4.83
CA GLN A 40 -11.65 31.67 5.66
C GLN A 40 -11.83 30.31 4.98
N ALA A 41 -11.92 29.26 5.79
CA ALA A 41 -12.13 27.91 5.30
C ALA A 41 -13.61 27.60 5.08
N ASN A 42 -13.94 26.93 3.97
CA ASN A 42 -15.27 26.38 3.72
C ASN A 42 -15.24 24.84 3.81
N GLU A 43 -16.25 24.24 4.43
CA GLU A 43 -16.39 22.78 4.61
C GLU A 43 -16.72 22.06 3.30
N ASP A 44 -17.36 22.75 2.34
CA ASP A 44 -17.73 22.21 1.02
C ASP A 44 -16.56 22.22 0.01
N GLU A 45 -15.38 22.68 0.42
CA GLU A 45 -14.21 22.69 -0.45
C GLU A 45 -13.81 21.29 -0.89
N ARG A 46 -13.56 21.17 -2.19
CA ARG A 46 -13.12 19.93 -2.82
C ARG A 46 -11.74 20.07 -3.41
N VAL A 47 -11.03 18.95 -3.44
CA VAL A 47 -9.78 18.80 -4.19
C VAL A 47 -10.07 17.94 -5.40
N ASN A 48 -9.84 18.47 -6.59
CA ASN A 48 -9.93 17.72 -7.82
C ASN A 48 -8.60 16.99 -8.07
N CYS A 49 -8.67 15.68 -8.25
CA CYS A 49 -7.51 14.81 -8.37
C CYS A 49 -7.53 14.17 -9.75
N ILE A 50 -6.46 14.39 -10.52
CA ILE A 50 -6.30 13.90 -11.88
C ILE A 50 -5.20 12.85 -11.88
N ASN A 51 -5.57 11.65 -12.29
CA ASN A 51 -4.69 10.52 -12.49
C ASN A 51 -4.47 10.34 -14.00
N LEU A 52 -3.43 10.98 -14.53
CA LEU A 52 -3.07 10.87 -15.94
C LEU A 52 -2.49 9.49 -16.20
N TRP A 53 -3.07 8.72 -17.11
CA TRP A 53 -2.53 7.45 -17.58
C TRP A 53 -1.43 7.68 -18.61
N ARG A 54 -1.57 8.75 -19.40
CA ARG A 54 -0.59 9.23 -20.38
C ARG A 54 -0.43 10.73 -20.21
N GLN A 55 0.81 11.20 -20.19
CA GLN A 55 1.06 12.64 -20.20
C GLN A 55 0.71 13.23 -21.56
N PRO A 56 0.21 14.48 -21.58
CA PRO A 56 0.08 15.25 -22.80
C PRO A 56 1.42 15.35 -23.53
N ARG A 57 1.42 15.10 -24.84
CA ARG A 57 2.65 15.10 -25.67
C ARG A 57 3.10 16.50 -26.08
N ASN A 58 2.19 17.47 -26.04
CA ASN A 58 2.44 18.85 -26.45
C ASN A 58 1.47 19.82 -25.75
N ALA A 59 1.72 21.12 -25.92
CA ALA A 59 0.93 22.18 -25.29
C ALA A 59 -0.55 22.20 -25.72
N VAL A 60 -0.88 21.75 -26.93
CA VAL A 60 -2.27 21.70 -27.42
C VAL A 60 -3.06 20.63 -26.68
N GLU A 61 -2.48 19.45 -26.52
CA GLU A 61 -3.07 18.35 -25.75
C GLU A 61 -3.21 18.74 -24.26
N ALA A 62 -2.18 19.39 -23.69
CA ALA A 62 -2.22 19.86 -22.30
C ALA A 62 -3.31 20.91 -22.09
N LEU A 63 -3.48 21.87 -23.02
CA LEU A 63 -4.56 22.83 -22.98
C LEU A 63 -5.94 22.16 -23.13
N GLY A 64 -6.03 21.11 -23.96
CA GLY A 64 -7.22 20.28 -24.09
C GLY A 64 -7.61 19.62 -22.76
N VAL A 65 -6.64 19.02 -22.06
CA VAL A 65 -6.83 18.45 -20.71
C VAL A 65 -7.34 19.51 -19.75
N ALA A 66 -6.66 20.66 -19.67
CA ALA A 66 -7.07 21.76 -18.78
C ALA A 66 -8.50 22.24 -19.08
N ARG A 67 -8.85 22.38 -20.37
CA ARG A 67 -10.20 22.80 -20.76
C ARG A 67 -11.26 21.77 -20.39
N ALA A 68 -10.99 20.47 -20.57
CA ALA A 68 -11.90 19.40 -20.16
C ALA A 68 -12.17 19.46 -18.65
N LEU A 69 -11.12 19.63 -17.85
CA LEU A 69 -11.21 19.74 -16.39
C LEU A 69 -11.93 21.01 -15.93
N LEU A 70 -11.77 22.14 -16.63
CA LEU A 70 -12.45 23.40 -16.29
C LEU A 70 -13.91 23.44 -16.75
N SER A 71 -14.31 22.54 -17.66
CA SER A 71 -15.67 22.55 -18.25
C SER A 71 -16.58 21.49 -17.63
N SER A 72 -16.08 20.62 -16.75
CA SER A 72 -16.83 19.54 -16.13
C SER A 72 -16.36 19.32 -14.69
N ASP A 73 -17.29 19.02 -13.79
CA ASP A 73 -16.95 18.72 -12.40
C ASP A 73 -16.58 17.24 -12.24
N PRO A 74 -15.42 16.90 -11.65
CA PRO A 74 -15.06 15.52 -11.36
C PRO A 74 -15.99 14.89 -10.30
N PRO A 75 -16.47 13.65 -10.52
CA PRO A 75 -17.33 12.94 -9.56
C PRO A 75 -16.75 12.90 -8.15
N ASP A 76 -17.58 13.16 -7.14
CA ASP A 76 -17.19 13.08 -5.74
C ASP A 76 -16.88 11.64 -5.31
N VAL A 77 -15.79 11.48 -4.56
CA VAL A 77 -15.28 10.17 -4.18
C VAL A 77 -16.23 9.37 -3.31
N GLN A 78 -17.08 10.05 -2.55
CA GLN A 78 -17.92 9.45 -1.53
C GLN A 78 -19.32 9.11 -2.08
N ASN A 79 -19.84 9.93 -2.99
CA ASN A 79 -21.25 9.88 -3.36
C ASN A 79 -21.50 9.56 -4.83
N ASP A 80 -20.58 9.92 -5.73
CA ASP A 80 -20.83 9.82 -7.17
C ASP A 80 -20.14 8.59 -7.77
N PRO A 81 -20.83 7.82 -8.63
CA PRO A 81 -20.24 6.69 -9.32
C PRO A 81 -19.29 7.15 -10.44
N GLY A 82 -18.30 6.32 -10.78
CA GLY A 82 -17.43 6.52 -11.94
C GLY A 82 -16.41 7.65 -11.77
N ALA A 83 -15.93 8.15 -12.91
CA ALA A 83 -14.90 9.17 -13.03
C ALA A 83 -15.17 10.11 -14.19
N LEU A 84 -14.60 11.32 -14.14
CA LEU A 84 -14.50 12.18 -15.31
C LEU A 84 -13.38 11.65 -16.21
N GLU A 85 -13.73 11.17 -17.40
CA GLU A 85 -12.74 10.76 -18.40
C GLU A 85 -12.09 11.98 -19.06
N VAL A 86 -10.76 12.06 -18.99
CA VAL A 86 -9.99 13.14 -19.60
C VAL A 86 -9.56 12.70 -21.00
N ALA A 87 -10.31 13.10 -22.03
CA ALA A 87 -10.08 12.65 -23.42
C ALA A 87 -10.26 13.78 -24.46
N PRO A 88 -9.40 14.83 -24.48
CA PRO A 88 -9.60 16.01 -25.32
C PRO A 88 -9.51 15.75 -26.83
N SER A 89 -8.85 14.68 -27.25
CA SER A 89 -8.67 14.27 -28.67
C SER A 89 -9.39 12.96 -28.99
N GLY A 90 -10.30 12.50 -28.13
CA GLY A 90 -10.96 11.19 -28.23
C GLY A 90 -10.13 10.02 -27.69
N GLU A 91 -8.83 10.19 -27.48
CA GLU A 91 -8.01 9.23 -26.73
C GLU A 91 -8.06 9.56 -25.23
N LYS A 92 -8.33 8.54 -24.39
CA LYS A 92 -8.34 8.69 -22.94
C LYS A 92 -6.92 8.88 -22.40
N LEU A 93 -6.68 10.03 -21.79
CA LEU A 93 -5.40 10.40 -21.18
C LEU A 93 -5.37 10.17 -19.68
N GLY A 94 -6.53 10.03 -19.03
CA GLY A 94 -6.62 9.75 -17.60
C GLY A 94 -8.04 9.86 -17.07
N GLU A 95 -8.13 9.79 -15.75
CA GLU A 95 -9.37 9.92 -15.00
C GLU A 95 -9.24 11.00 -13.94
N ALA A 96 -10.34 11.71 -13.68
CA ALA A 96 -10.44 12.67 -12.60
C ALA A 96 -11.61 12.35 -11.66
N LEU A 97 -11.39 12.60 -10.37
CA LEU A 97 -12.39 12.53 -9.30
C LEU A 97 -12.14 13.66 -8.31
N SER A 98 -13.10 13.95 -7.44
CA SER A 98 -12.94 14.95 -6.38
C SER A 98 -13.02 14.32 -4.99
N VAL A 99 -12.28 14.88 -4.02
CA VAL A 99 -12.38 14.48 -2.61
C VAL A 99 -12.69 15.69 -1.72
N PRO A 100 -13.40 15.52 -0.59
CA PRO A 100 -13.58 16.61 0.37
C PRO A 100 -12.23 17.07 0.93
N TRP A 101 -11.94 18.37 0.88
CA TRP A 101 -10.68 18.91 1.40
C TRP A 101 -10.56 18.69 2.90
N VAL A 102 -11.68 18.78 3.63
CA VAL A 102 -11.75 18.42 5.06
C VAL A 102 -11.31 16.99 5.34
N TRP A 103 -11.59 16.06 4.43
CA TRP A 103 -11.15 14.68 4.56
C TRP A 103 -9.65 14.54 4.25
N LEU A 104 -9.12 15.25 3.26
CA LEU A 104 -7.71 15.10 2.89
C LEU A 104 -6.73 15.81 3.86
N ARG A 105 -7.17 16.84 4.58
CA ARG A 105 -6.34 17.55 5.57
C ARG A 105 -5.77 16.60 6.63
N GLY A 106 -4.48 16.78 6.95
CA GLY A 106 -3.76 15.94 7.90
C GLY A 106 -3.50 14.50 7.42
N ARG A 107 -3.81 14.18 6.17
CA ARG A 107 -3.56 12.88 5.54
C ARG A 107 -2.51 13.01 4.44
N LEU A 108 -2.08 11.87 3.89
CA LEU A 108 -1.22 11.88 2.71
C LEU A 108 -2.00 12.40 1.50
N TRP A 109 -1.54 13.48 0.90
CA TRP A 109 -2.16 14.04 -0.32
C TRP A 109 -2.09 13.09 -1.52
N SER A 110 -1.26 12.04 -1.44
CA SER A 110 -1.20 10.98 -2.45
C SER A 110 -2.38 10.00 -2.41
N PHE A 111 -3.21 9.98 -1.36
CA PHE A 111 -4.34 9.05 -1.27
C PHE A 111 -5.28 9.09 -2.48
N PRO A 112 -5.82 10.26 -2.89
CA PRO A 112 -6.69 10.33 -4.06
C PRO A 112 -5.96 10.13 -5.40
N CYS A 113 -4.63 10.04 -5.34
CA CYS A 113 -3.74 9.89 -6.48
C CYS A 113 -3.00 8.54 -6.48
N THR A 114 -3.41 7.62 -5.59
CA THR A 114 -2.70 6.35 -5.36
C THR A 114 -2.77 5.41 -6.56
N PHE A 115 -3.88 5.44 -7.29
CA PHE A 115 -4.17 4.54 -8.40
C PHE A 115 -4.53 5.34 -9.64
N ALA A 116 -4.24 4.76 -10.81
CA ALA A 116 -4.65 5.29 -12.09
C ALA A 116 -6.18 5.25 -12.24
N GLN A 117 -6.81 4.18 -11.75
CA GLN A 117 -8.26 3.95 -11.84
C GLN A 117 -9.00 4.57 -10.64
N ALA A 118 -10.01 5.40 -10.91
CA ALA A 118 -10.82 6.07 -9.90
C ALA A 118 -11.56 5.09 -8.96
N GLU A 119 -12.00 3.95 -9.47
CA GLU A 119 -12.70 2.92 -8.69
C GLU A 119 -11.82 2.33 -7.58
N LEU A 120 -10.51 2.20 -7.80
CA LEU A 120 -9.58 1.76 -6.75
C LEU A 120 -9.33 2.86 -5.72
N VAL A 121 -9.30 4.13 -6.15
CA VAL A 121 -9.25 5.26 -5.23
C VAL A 121 -10.51 5.30 -4.35
N ARG A 122 -11.70 5.06 -4.93
CA ARG A 122 -12.97 4.91 -4.20
C ARG A 122 -12.92 3.77 -3.20
N ALA A 123 -12.43 2.61 -3.62
CA ALA A 123 -12.27 1.44 -2.76
C ALA A 123 -11.36 1.74 -1.57
N LEU A 124 -10.21 2.40 -1.81
CA LEU A 124 -9.29 2.81 -0.76
C LEU A 124 -9.92 3.83 0.19
N PHE A 125 -10.59 4.85 -0.34
CA PHE A 125 -11.28 5.89 0.43
C PHE A 125 -12.25 5.29 1.45
N HIS A 126 -13.11 4.37 1.01
CA HIS A 126 -14.06 3.71 1.90
C HIS A 126 -13.39 2.69 2.83
N LEU A 127 -12.35 1.99 2.37
CA LEU A 127 -11.66 1.00 3.19
C LEU A 127 -10.93 1.65 4.37
N LEU A 128 -10.43 2.89 4.20
CA LEU A 128 -9.88 3.71 5.29
C LEU A 128 -10.91 3.99 6.40
N ASP A 129 -12.21 3.97 6.09
CA ASP A 129 -13.32 4.11 7.06
C ASP A 129 -13.85 2.74 7.56
N GLY A 130 -13.20 1.64 7.19
CA GLY A 130 -13.63 0.28 7.53
C GLY A 130 -14.81 -0.21 6.70
N LYS A 131 -14.97 0.31 5.47
CA LYS A 131 -16.01 -0.10 4.52
C LYS A 131 -15.39 -0.63 3.22
N LEU A 132 -15.80 -1.83 2.81
CA LEU A 132 -15.49 -2.37 1.49
C LEU A 132 -16.45 -1.76 0.46
N TYR A 133 -15.91 -1.00 -0.49
CA TYR A 133 -16.64 -0.58 -1.67
C TYR A 133 -16.34 -1.53 -2.84
N LEU A 134 -17.39 -1.99 -3.51
CA LEU A 134 -17.30 -2.79 -4.73
C LEU A 134 -18.06 -2.09 -5.87
N PRO A 135 -17.41 -1.85 -7.03
CA PRO A 135 -18.08 -1.26 -8.20
C PRO A 135 -19.32 -2.08 -8.60
N GLY A 136 -20.46 -1.40 -8.78
CA GLY A 136 -21.73 -2.03 -9.13
C GLY A 136 -22.52 -2.68 -7.98
N GLU A 137 -21.88 -2.96 -6.83
CA GLU A 137 -22.53 -3.59 -5.66
C GLU A 137 -22.66 -2.65 -4.44
N GLY A 138 -21.82 -1.61 -4.39
CA GLY A 138 -21.83 -0.57 -3.35
C GLY A 138 -21.04 -0.95 -2.09
N LEU A 139 -21.50 -0.47 -0.93
CA LEU A 139 -20.75 -0.54 0.34
C LEU A 139 -21.09 -1.76 1.19
N PHE A 140 -20.07 -2.32 1.84
CA PHE A 140 -20.12 -3.46 2.76
C PHE A 140 -19.19 -3.26 3.97
N PRO A 141 -19.45 -3.89 5.13
CA PRO A 141 -20.73 -4.52 5.46
C PRO A 141 -21.86 -3.48 5.48
N LYS A 142 -23.10 -3.91 5.20
CA LYS A 142 -24.28 -3.00 5.16
C LYS A 142 -24.54 -2.34 6.53
N ARG A 143 -24.11 -2.98 7.62
CA ARG A 143 -24.13 -2.45 8.99
C ARG A 143 -22.77 -2.68 9.65
N GLY A 144 -22.37 -1.80 10.57
CA GLY A 144 -21.08 -1.89 11.26
C GLY A 144 -19.91 -1.55 10.33
N ARG A 145 -18.71 -1.97 10.69
CA ARG A 145 -17.46 -1.74 9.93
C ARG A 145 -16.60 -2.99 10.01
N ILE A 146 -15.70 -3.16 9.04
CA ILE A 146 -14.58 -4.09 9.20
C ILE A 146 -13.79 -3.62 10.42
N PRO A 147 -13.47 -4.50 11.39
CA PRO A 147 -12.74 -4.10 12.59
C PRO A 147 -11.29 -3.81 12.21
N LEU A 148 -10.98 -2.53 12.01
CA LEU A 148 -9.64 -2.06 11.69
C LEU A 148 -9.07 -1.25 12.86
N CYS A 149 -7.77 -1.39 13.12
CA CYS A 149 -7.01 -0.57 14.05
C CYS A 149 -5.71 -0.09 13.40
N ALA A 150 -5.04 0.91 13.99
CA ALA A 150 -3.71 1.28 13.53
C ALA A 150 -2.72 0.13 13.81
N LEU A 151 -1.81 -0.16 12.89
CA LEU A 151 -0.82 -1.24 13.05
C LEU A 151 -0.03 -1.13 14.36
N GLN A 152 0.29 0.09 14.79
CA GLN A 152 1.02 0.34 16.04
C GLN A 152 0.28 -0.12 17.30
N GLU A 153 -1.03 -0.32 17.23
CA GLU A 153 -1.81 -0.84 18.36
C GLU A 153 -1.61 -2.35 18.56
N LEU A 154 -1.14 -3.05 17.52
CA LEU A 154 -0.87 -4.48 17.55
C LEU A 154 0.57 -4.80 17.97
N GLY A 155 1.44 -3.79 18.08
CA GLY A 155 2.83 -3.98 18.49
C GLY A 155 3.75 -2.87 17.97
N GLU A 156 5.03 -3.02 18.24
CA GLU A 156 6.05 -2.03 17.86
C GLU A 156 6.91 -2.52 16.71
N LEU A 157 7.01 -1.70 15.66
CA LEU A 157 7.89 -1.99 14.53
C LEU A 157 9.37 -1.87 14.93
N GLY A 158 10.18 -2.77 14.38
CA GLY A 158 11.63 -2.82 14.55
C GLY A 158 12.40 -1.59 14.08
N PHE A 159 13.70 -1.59 14.32
CA PHE A 159 14.58 -0.49 13.95
C PHE A 159 14.83 -0.43 12.45
N ASP A 160 15.20 0.74 11.95
CA ASP A 160 15.52 0.88 10.54
C ASP A 160 16.79 0.11 10.18
N ARG A 161 16.97 -0.17 8.89
CA ARG A 161 18.12 -0.94 8.39
C ARG A 161 19.46 -0.40 8.86
N ARG A 162 19.61 0.93 9.00
CA ARG A 162 20.87 1.56 9.38
C ARG A 162 21.17 1.26 10.84
N ASP A 163 20.19 1.42 11.73
CA ASP A 163 20.31 1.05 13.14
C ASP A 163 20.71 -0.42 13.33
N ILE A 164 20.12 -1.33 12.56
CA ILE A 164 20.47 -2.76 12.60
C ILE A 164 21.93 -2.97 12.16
N HIS A 165 22.38 -2.31 11.10
CA HIS A 165 23.78 -2.37 10.64
C HIS A 165 24.78 -1.73 11.61
N ASP A 166 24.35 -0.73 12.39
CA ASP A 166 25.18 -0.04 13.38
C ASP A 166 25.34 -0.87 14.68
N GLY A 167 24.45 -1.85 14.93
CA GLY A 167 24.56 -2.76 16.08
C GLY A 167 24.94 -4.21 15.74
N PHE A 168 24.78 -4.64 14.49
CA PHE A 168 25.06 -6.02 14.07
C PHE A 168 25.84 -6.09 12.74
N THR A 169 26.48 -7.24 12.55
CA THR A 169 27.04 -7.69 11.27
C THR A 169 26.48 -9.07 10.91
N LEU A 170 26.53 -9.46 9.64
CA LEU A 170 26.18 -10.82 9.24
C LEU A 170 27.19 -11.81 9.82
N ALA A 171 26.69 -12.81 10.54
CA ALA A 171 27.51 -13.87 11.10
C ALA A 171 27.91 -14.90 10.03
N ARG A 172 29.06 -15.54 10.23
CA ARG A 172 29.54 -16.68 9.41
C ARG A 172 29.06 -18.03 9.93
N SER A 173 28.47 -18.07 11.13
CA SER A 173 27.96 -19.25 11.81
C SER A 173 26.61 -18.95 12.46
N ARG A 174 25.92 -19.98 12.96
CA ARG A 174 24.67 -19.79 13.72
C ARG A 174 24.98 -19.11 15.05
N THR A 175 24.16 -18.14 15.42
CA THR A 175 24.26 -17.37 16.67
C THR A 175 22.91 -17.34 17.38
N SER A 176 22.86 -16.74 18.57
CA SER A 176 21.60 -16.48 19.29
C SER A 176 20.73 -15.38 18.65
N TYR A 177 21.19 -14.75 17.57
CA TYR A 177 20.50 -13.65 16.88
C TYR A 177 20.12 -14.06 15.45
N PRO A 178 19.10 -14.92 15.27
CA PRO A 178 18.58 -15.23 13.95
C PRO A 178 18.03 -13.98 13.24
N ALA A 179 18.14 -13.96 11.93
CA ALA A 179 17.67 -12.89 11.08
C ALA A 179 16.96 -13.43 9.83
N PHE A 180 16.06 -12.60 9.30
CA PHE A 180 15.53 -12.76 7.95
C PHE A 180 16.01 -11.59 7.10
N TRP A 181 16.95 -11.87 6.21
CA TRP A 181 17.76 -10.88 5.52
C TRP A 181 17.46 -10.87 4.02
N GLY A 182 17.17 -9.68 3.49
CA GLY A 182 16.77 -9.51 2.09
C GLY A 182 15.30 -9.85 1.82
N HIS A 183 14.87 -9.53 0.60
CA HIS A 183 13.54 -9.82 0.06
C HIS A 183 13.69 -10.23 -1.41
N ASP A 184 14.38 -11.35 -1.62
CA ASP A 184 14.63 -11.90 -2.95
C ASP A 184 13.32 -12.41 -3.57
N ALA A 185 12.98 -11.90 -4.74
CA ALA A 185 11.76 -12.25 -5.47
C ALA A 185 11.76 -13.70 -5.97
N GLU A 186 12.89 -14.40 -6.02
CA GLU A 186 12.94 -15.81 -6.40
C GLU A 186 12.95 -16.76 -5.20
N ALA A 187 13.30 -16.25 -4.01
CA ALA A 187 13.40 -17.08 -2.80
C ALA A 187 12.20 -16.92 -1.85
N VAL A 188 11.62 -15.71 -1.76
CA VAL A 188 10.51 -15.42 -0.83
C VAL A 188 9.19 -15.61 -1.57
N LEU A 189 8.75 -16.87 -1.65
CA LEU A 189 7.60 -17.27 -2.47
C LEU A 189 6.27 -17.36 -1.71
N SER A 190 6.30 -17.69 -0.42
CA SER A 190 5.13 -18.00 0.41
C SER A 190 5.15 -17.29 1.78
N MET A 191 4.02 -17.30 2.51
CA MET A 191 3.88 -16.55 3.76
C MET A 191 4.70 -17.11 4.93
N ALA A 192 4.88 -18.43 5.03
CA ALA A 192 5.72 -19.06 6.05
C ALA A 192 7.19 -19.03 5.66
N GLN A 193 8.04 -18.62 6.60
CA GLN A 193 9.47 -18.43 6.38
C GLN A 193 10.29 -18.97 7.55
N ARG A 194 11.57 -19.24 7.28
CA ARG A 194 12.58 -19.60 8.29
C ARG A 194 13.66 -18.52 8.36
N PRO A 195 14.34 -18.34 9.49
CA PRO A 195 15.53 -17.50 9.52
C PRO A 195 16.53 -17.96 8.46
N ASN A 196 16.95 -17.03 7.60
CA ASN A 196 17.85 -17.33 6.48
C ASN A 196 19.29 -16.87 6.76
N ARG A 197 19.50 -16.10 7.83
CA ARG A 197 20.80 -15.57 8.29
C ARG A 197 20.86 -15.52 9.82
N TYR A 198 22.06 -15.23 10.32
CA TYR A 198 22.33 -14.98 11.73
C TYR A 198 23.21 -13.74 11.85
N LEU A 199 23.13 -13.06 12.99
CA LEU A 199 23.82 -11.80 13.24
C LEU A 199 24.83 -11.92 14.38
N ASN A 200 25.92 -11.17 14.26
CA ASN A 200 26.91 -10.97 15.31
C ASN A 200 26.81 -9.54 15.84
N PRO A 201 26.58 -9.34 17.15
CA PRO A 201 26.65 -8.02 17.77
C PRO A 201 27.99 -7.36 17.47
N ARG A 202 27.97 -6.07 17.19
CA ARG A 202 29.17 -5.26 17.12
C ARG A 202 29.69 -4.97 18.52
N SER A 203 30.99 -5.15 18.72
CA SER A 203 31.71 -4.68 19.92
C SER A 203 32.27 -3.27 19.76
N GLN A 204 32.36 -2.79 18.52
CA GLN A 204 32.89 -1.47 18.17
C GLN A 204 31.98 -0.81 17.12
N PRO A 205 31.83 0.53 17.18
CA PRO A 205 31.04 1.27 16.20
C PRO A 205 31.55 1.03 14.77
N ALA A 206 30.63 1.12 13.79
CA ALA A 206 31.05 1.27 12.40
C ALA A 206 31.73 2.63 12.20
N GLN A 207 32.59 2.75 11.18
CA GLN A 207 33.34 3.99 10.91
C GLN A 207 32.38 5.19 10.75
N GLY A 208 32.56 6.21 11.59
CA GLY A 208 31.75 7.43 11.57
C GLY A 208 30.31 7.28 12.08
N ARG A 209 30.00 6.19 12.81
CA ARG A 209 28.67 5.89 13.34
C ARG A 209 28.69 5.66 14.84
N PRO A 210 27.59 5.98 15.57
CA PRO A 210 27.44 5.53 16.94
C PRO A 210 27.23 4.01 16.99
N LEU A 211 27.71 3.36 18.05
CA LEU A 211 27.43 1.94 18.30
C LEU A 211 25.99 1.80 18.82
N ARG A 212 25.21 0.89 18.23
CA ARG A 212 23.91 0.46 18.77
C ARG A 212 24.10 -0.85 19.52
N HIS A 213 23.64 -0.95 20.76
CA HIS A 213 23.81 -2.19 21.53
C HIS A 213 22.77 -3.24 21.12
N ALA A 214 23.20 -4.50 21.02
CA ALA A 214 22.32 -5.61 20.71
C ALA A 214 21.17 -5.76 21.72
N SER A 215 21.40 -5.40 22.99
CA SER A 215 20.39 -5.37 24.06
C SER A 215 19.24 -4.42 23.77
N ASP A 216 19.47 -3.36 23.00
CA ASP A 216 18.45 -2.35 22.67
C ASP A 216 17.69 -2.75 21.41
N LEU A 217 18.38 -3.39 20.47
CA LEU A 217 17.84 -3.78 19.17
C LEU A 217 17.05 -5.10 19.23
N TRP A 218 17.58 -6.12 19.91
CA TRP A 218 17.00 -7.47 19.95
C TRP A 218 15.58 -7.55 20.53
N PRO A 219 15.19 -6.75 21.55
CA PRO A 219 13.80 -6.72 22.02
C PRO A 219 12.78 -6.38 20.95
N LYS A 220 13.21 -5.75 19.84
CA LYS A 220 12.34 -5.43 18.69
C LYS A 220 12.31 -6.54 17.61
N ALA A 221 12.86 -7.72 17.88
CA ALA A 221 12.73 -8.87 17.01
C ALA A 221 11.27 -9.38 17.01
N GLY A 222 10.81 -9.87 15.86
CA GLY A 222 9.42 -10.31 15.66
C GLY A 222 9.34 -11.55 14.77
N GLN A 223 8.20 -12.23 14.82
CA GLN A 223 7.88 -13.33 13.90
C GLN A 223 7.08 -12.85 12.69
N VAL A 224 6.19 -11.87 12.89
CA VAL A 224 5.54 -11.15 11.80
C VAL A 224 6.51 -10.13 11.24
N LEU A 225 6.81 -10.25 9.95
CA LEU A 225 7.62 -9.29 9.21
C LEU A 225 6.75 -8.62 8.15
N ILE A 226 6.77 -7.30 8.10
CA ILE A 226 6.02 -6.49 7.12
C ILE A 226 7.03 -5.82 6.20
N ALA A 227 6.82 -5.82 4.89
CA ALA A 227 7.81 -5.30 3.96
C ALA A 227 8.17 -3.84 4.29
N GLU A 228 9.47 -3.52 4.36
CA GLU A 228 9.93 -2.12 4.43
C GLU A 228 9.86 -1.49 3.04
N ARG A 229 10.19 -2.29 2.02
CA ARG A 229 10.23 -1.89 0.62
C ARG A 229 9.68 -3.00 -0.24
N LEU A 230 9.02 -2.60 -1.31
CA LEU A 230 8.54 -3.52 -2.33
C LEU A 230 8.98 -3.08 -3.71
N ARG A 231 9.35 -4.06 -4.53
CA ARG A 231 9.43 -3.91 -5.98
C ARG A 231 8.17 -4.57 -6.55
N LEU A 232 7.14 -3.75 -6.77
CA LEU A 232 5.79 -4.21 -7.10
C LEU A 232 5.74 -5.06 -8.37
N ASN A 233 6.65 -4.84 -9.32
CA ASN A 233 6.65 -5.58 -10.57
C ASN A 233 7.28 -6.99 -10.49
N THR A 234 7.93 -7.36 -9.37
CA THR A 234 8.59 -8.67 -9.24
C THR A 234 8.25 -9.42 -7.96
N GLN A 235 7.98 -8.70 -6.87
CA GLN A 235 7.64 -9.30 -5.58
C GLN A 235 6.15 -9.63 -5.49
N ARG A 236 5.78 -10.33 -4.42
CA ARG A 236 4.46 -10.97 -4.25
C ARG A 236 3.92 -10.93 -2.83
N LEU A 237 4.76 -10.73 -1.82
CA LEU A 237 4.37 -10.79 -0.41
C LEU A 237 4.54 -9.42 0.21
N THR A 238 3.55 -9.02 1.00
CA THR A 238 3.56 -7.79 1.80
C THR A 238 3.98 -8.09 3.23
N ALA A 239 3.73 -9.30 3.71
CA ALA A 239 4.12 -9.77 5.03
C ALA A 239 4.47 -11.26 5.03
N VAL A 240 5.29 -11.69 5.99
CA VAL A 240 5.62 -13.09 6.23
C VAL A 240 5.59 -13.42 7.71
N PHE A 241 5.37 -14.70 8.04
CA PHE A 241 5.48 -15.25 9.38
C PHE A 241 6.73 -16.13 9.46
N VAL A 242 7.62 -15.82 10.39
CA VAL A 242 8.86 -16.58 10.61
C VAL A 242 8.71 -17.48 11.83
N GLU A 243 9.17 -18.72 11.73
CA GLU A 243 9.05 -19.75 12.79
C GLU A 243 9.58 -19.33 14.18
N ARG A 244 10.44 -18.32 14.25
CA ARG A 244 11.03 -17.79 15.49
C ARG A 244 11.34 -16.31 15.31
N LYS A 245 11.42 -15.57 16.44
CA LYS A 245 11.71 -14.12 16.41
C LYS A 245 13.01 -13.84 15.67
N VAL A 246 12.99 -12.86 14.77
CA VAL A 246 14.15 -12.43 13.97
C VAL A 246 14.26 -10.92 13.90
N LEU A 247 15.48 -10.44 13.64
CA LEU A 247 15.73 -9.09 13.10
C LEU A 247 15.74 -9.13 11.57
N SER A 248 15.57 -7.96 10.94
CA SER A 248 15.61 -7.84 9.48
C SER A 248 16.18 -6.49 9.03
N ASN A 249 16.58 -6.40 7.76
CA ASN A 249 17.16 -5.21 7.13
C ASN A 249 16.30 -4.58 6.03
N VAL A 250 15.28 -5.29 5.55
CA VAL A 250 14.35 -4.81 4.49
C VAL A 250 12.90 -5.19 4.79
N TRP A 251 12.68 -5.67 6.00
CA TRP A 251 11.37 -5.91 6.58
C TRP A 251 11.33 -5.21 7.93
N TRP A 252 10.14 -4.79 8.34
CA TRP A 252 9.82 -4.34 9.68
C TRP A 252 9.36 -5.53 10.51
N PRO A 253 10.16 -6.05 11.46
CA PRO A 253 9.66 -6.99 12.44
C PRO A 253 8.63 -6.29 13.32
N LEU A 254 7.52 -6.95 13.59
CA LEU A 254 6.53 -6.52 14.57
C LEU A 254 6.82 -7.21 15.90
N ALA A 255 7.37 -6.45 16.86
CA ALA A 255 7.51 -6.91 18.24
C ALA A 255 6.15 -6.78 18.93
N THR A 256 5.58 -7.91 19.33
CA THR A 256 4.20 -7.98 19.82
C THR A 256 4.01 -9.12 20.82
N GLU A 257 3.01 -8.95 21.68
CA GLU A 257 2.50 -9.96 22.63
C GLU A 257 1.27 -10.71 22.08
N LEU A 258 0.90 -10.48 20.82
CA LEU A 258 -0.16 -11.25 20.16
C LEU A 258 0.15 -12.75 20.17
N SER A 259 -0.88 -13.57 20.42
CA SER A 259 -0.77 -15.02 20.27
C SER A 259 -0.41 -15.40 18.84
N GLU A 260 0.14 -16.60 18.66
CA GLU A 260 0.48 -17.11 17.32
C GLU A 260 -0.72 -17.11 16.37
N GLU A 261 -1.91 -17.51 16.84
CA GLU A 261 -3.14 -17.48 16.04
C GLU A 261 -3.47 -16.06 15.52
N ARG A 262 -3.32 -15.03 16.38
CA ARG A 262 -3.53 -13.63 15.99
C ARG A 262 -2.46 -13.14 15.01
N GLN A 263 -1.21 -13.55 15.20
CA GLN A 263 -0.12 -13.24 14.27
C GLN A 263 -0.36 -13.88 12.89
N LYS A 264 -0.79 -15.14 12.84
CA LYS A 264 -1.16 -15.85 11.60
C LYS A 264 -2.33 -15.17 10.87
N ALA A 265 -3.40 -14.86 11.61
CA ALA A 265 -4.54 -14.13 11.07
C ALA A 265 -4.13 -12.75 10.50
N LEU A 266 -3.23 -12.04 11.19
CA LEU A 266 -2.71 -10.76 10.72
C LEU A 266 -1.89 -10.93 9.43
N VAL A 267 -1.02 -11.94 9.33
CA VAL A 267 -0.22 -12.19 8.11
C VAL A 267 -1.10 -12.59 6.93
N LEU A 268 -2.15 -13.39 7.17
CA LEU A 268 -3.14 -13.72 6.15
C LEU A 268 -3.84 -12.46 5.62
N TRP A 269 -4.33 -11.61 6.54
CA TRP A 269 -4.94 -10.33 6.18
C TRP A 269 -3.98 -9.44 5.39
N LEU A 270 -2.74 -9.30 5.86
CA LEU A 270 -1.75 -8.41 5.23
C LEU A 270 -1.43 -8.81 3.79
N ASN A 271 -1.53 -10.10 3.45
CA ASN A 271 -1.32 -10.61 2.09
C ASN A 271 -2.60 -10.68 1.23
N SER A 272 -3.77 -10.35 1.77
CA SER A 272 -5.02 -10.21 0.99
C SER A 272 -5.00 -9.01 0.06
N THR A 273 -5.86 -9.02 -0.95
CA THR A 273 -6.07 -7.90 -1.88
C THR A 273 -6.48 -6.61 -1.15
N LEU A 274 -7.30 -6.70 -0.09
CA LEU A 274 -7.72 -5.53 0.69
C LEU A 274 -6.54 -4.86 1.40
N SER A 275 -5.65 -5.65 1.98
CA SER A 275 -4.46 -5.06 2.63
C SER A 275 -3.44 -4.58 1.61
N LEU A 276 -3.34 -5.17 0.41
CA LEU A 276 -2.51 -4.63 -0.67
C LEU A 276 -3.02 -3.26 -1.14
N LEU A 277 -4.34 -3.10 -1.26
CA LEU A 277 -4.98 -1.81 -1.54
C LEU A 277 -4.59 -0.77 -0.48
N MET A 278 -4.77 -1.12 0.80
CA MET A 278 -4.43 -0.25 1.94
C MET A 278 -2.94 0.13 1.95
N LEU A 279 -2.08 -0.86 1.80
CA LEU A 279 -0.62 -0.68 1.79
C LEU A 279 -0.19 0.22 0.63
N SER A 280 -0.77 0.04 -0.55
CA SER A 280 -0.47 0.85 -1.74
C SER A 280 -0.80 2.33 -1.53
N GLY A 281 -1.83 2.67 -0.75
CA GLY A 281 -2.16 4.05 -0.34
C GLY A 281 -1.17 4.68 0.64
N HIS A 282 -0.40 3.85 1.36
CA HIS A 282 0.57 4.28 2.37
C HIS A 282 2.02 4.21 1.88
N ARG A 283 2.22 4.06 0.57
CA ARG A 283 3.54 3.97 -0.05
C ARG A 283 4.22 5.32 -0.13
N GLU A 284 5.55 5.28 -0.09
CA GLU A 284 6.42 6.34 -0.59
C GLU A 284 7.08 5.82 -1.88
N GLU A 285 6.94 6.57 -2.96
CA GLU A 285 7.55 6.20 -4.24
C GLU A 285 9.05 6.53 -4.21
N THR A 286 9.88 5.51 -4.44
CA THR A 286 11.34 5.70 -4.57
C THR A 286 11.72 5.82 -6.04
N GLU A 287 11.23 4.90 -6.88
CA GLU A 287 11.48 4.88 -8.33
C GLU A 287 10.41 4.02 -9.03
N GLY A 288 9.29 4.62 -9.42
CA GLY A 288 8.14 3.91 -10.00
C GLY A 288 7.68 2.74 -9.13
N ALA A 289 7.71 1.52 -9.68
CA ALA A 289 7.31 0.29 -8.97
C ALA A 289 8.20 -0.07 -7.76
N PHE A 290 9.32 0.63 -7.54
CA PHE A 290 10.10 0.50 -6.31
C PHE A 290 9.60 1.48 -5.25
N ILE A 291 8.95 0.93 -4.24
CA ILE A 291 8.23 1.67 -3.21
C ILE A 291 8.77 1.34 -1.81
N GLY A 292 8.60 2.27 -0.87
CA GLY A 292 8.97 2.12 0.52
C GLY A 292 7.82 2.43 1.46
N PHE A 293 7.89 1.91 2.68
CA PHE A 293 6.94 2.17 3.76
C PHE A 293 7.68 2.76 4.94
N LYS A 294 7.58 4.09 5.10
CA LYS A 294 8.19 4.79 6.23
C LYS A 294 7.50 4.40 7.52
N LYS A 295 8.29 4.15 8.55
CA LYS A 295 7.82 3.73 9.87
C LYS A 295 6.68 4.58 10.44
N PRO A 296 6.68 5.93 10.40
CA PRO A 296 5.56 6.73 10.91
C PRO A 296 4.25 6.50 10.16
N VAL A 297 4.32 6.41 8.82
CA VAL A 297 3.15 6.16 7.97
C VAL A 297 2.62 4.75 8.19
N LEU A 298 3.50 3.76 8.17
CA LEU A 298 3.13 2.35 8.34
C LEU A 298 2.53 2.07 9.73
N LYS A 299 2.99 2.76 10.77
CA LYS A 299 2.41 2.68 12.12
C LYS A 299 0.93 3.04 12.17
N GLN A 300 0.51 4.04 11.38
CA GLN A 300 -0.86 4.53 11.33
C GLN A 300 -1.73 3.77 10.32
N MET A 301 -1.13 2.94 9.48
CA MET A 301 -1.85 2.17 8.47
C MET A 301 -2.92 1.30 9.14
N PRO A 302 -4.19 1.40 8.73
CA PRO A 302 -5.24 0.52 9.22
C PRO A 302 -4.99 -0.93 8.82
N VAL A 303 -5.08 -1.84 9.79
CA VAL A 303 -5.01 -3.29 9.60
C VAL A 303 -6.15 -3.94 10.36
N LEU A 304 -6.48 -5.19 10.01
CA LEU A 304 -7.46 -5.96 10.74
C LEU A 304 -7.11 -6.00 12.24
N ASP A 305 -8.03 -5.54 13.10
CA ASP A 305 -7.86 -5.62 14.54
C ASP A 305 -8.11 -7.06 14.98
N VAL A 306 -7.07 -7.87 14.85
CA VAL A 306 -7.09 -9.29 15.22
C VAL A 306 -7.38 -9.51 16.69
N ARG A 307 -7.41 -8.49 17.57
CA ARG A 307 -7.82 -8.60 18.98
C ARG A 307 -9.34 -8.53 19.14
N ASN A 308 -10.03 -7.89 18.20
CA ASN A 308 -11.46 -7.57 18.26
C ASN A 308 -12.29 -8.34 17.22
N ILE A 309 -11.87 -9.58 16.95
CA ILE A 309 -12.60 -10.56 16.14
C ILE A 309 -12.99 -11.70 17.07
N GLY A 310 -14.21 -12.20 16.93
CA GLY A 310 -14.69 -13.34 17.73
C GLY A 310 -13.80 -14.57 17.55
N ASP A 311 -13.56 -15.30 18.65
CA ASP A 311 -12.67 -16.47 18.68
C ASP A 311 -12.92 -17.50 17.55
N PRO A 312 -14.17 -17.82 17.16
CA PRO A 312 -14.42 -18.73 16.05
C PRO A 312 -13.87 -18.22 14.71
N ALA A 313 -14.00 -16.91 14.44
CA ALA A 313 -13.50 -16.31 13.20
C ALA A 313 -11.97 -16.17 13.23
N LEU A 314 -11.39 -15.79 14.38
CA LEU A 314 -9.94 -15.78 14.58
C LEU A 314 -9.31 -17.14 14.28
N LYS A 315 -9.88 -18.21 14.86
CA LYS A 315 -9.39 -19.58 14.66
C LYS A 315 -9.45 -20.00 13.20
N LYS A 316 -10.54 -19.65 12.49
CA LYS A 316 -10.67 -19.92 11.05
C LYS A 316 -9.64 -19.15 10.23
N LEU A 317 -9.33 -17.89 10.57
CA LEU A 317 -8.28 -17.13 9.89
C LEU A 317 -6.90 -17.74 10.12
N ALA A 318 -6.59 -18.15 11.35
CA ALA A 318 -5.34 -18.83 11.65
C ALA A 318 -5.21 -20.18 10.91
N GLN A 319 -6.30 -20.95 10.82
CA GLN A 319 -6.34 -22.20 10.05
C GLN A 319 -6.17 -21.96 8.53
N ALA A 320 -6.81 -20.91 7.99
CA ALA A 320 -6.62 -20.53 6.59
C ALA A 320 -5.17 -20.10 6.31
N PHE A 321 -4.53 -19.38 7.24
CA PHE A 321 -3.09 -19.15 7.16
C PHE A 321 -2.33 -20.45 7.07
N ASP A 322 -2.52 -21.38 8.01
CA ASP A 322 -1.78 -22.66 8.04
C ASP A 322 -1.98 -23.48 6.76
N GLN A 323 -3.19 -23.41 6.17
CA GLN A 323 -3.52 -24.06 4.91
C GLN A 323 -2.70 -23.51 3.73
N PHE A 324 -2.58 -22.19 3.60
CA PHE A 324 -1.95 -21.54 2.44
C PHE A 324 -0.50 -21.08 2.71
N ALA A 325 0.01 -21.30 3.93
CA ALA A 325 1.26 -20.73 4.40
C ALA A 325 2.48 -21.05 3.51
N ASN A 326 2.49 -22.25 2.92
CA ASN A 326 3.58 -22.74 2.09
C ASN A 326 3.29 -22.65 0.59
N ASP A 327 2.08 -22.26 0.20
CA ASP A 327 1.71 -22.14 -1.20
C ASP A 327 2.40 -20.91 -1.80
N PRO A 328 3.05 -21.03 -2.96
CA PRO A 328 3.67 -19.88 -3.61
C PRO A 328 2.58 -18.92 -4.09
N LEU A 329 2.80 -17.62 -3.89
CA LEU A 329 2.02 -16.57 -4.55
C LEU A 329 2.66 -16.21 -5.89
N LEU A 330 1.85 -15.69 -6.81
CA LEU A 330 2.39 -15.11 -8.03
C LEU A 330 2.85 -13.66 -7.77
N PRO A 331 3.83 -13.15 -8.54
CA PRO A 331 4.19 -11.73 -8.52
C PRO A 331 2.95 -10.82 -8.63
N PHE A 332 2.96 -9.64 -8.01
CA PHE A 332 1.80 -8.74 -8.03
C PHE A 332 1.26 -8.39 -9.43
N PRO A 333 2.05 -8.32 -10.52
CA PRO A 333 1.48 -8.17 -11.86
C PRO A 333 0.54 -9.31 -12.24
N GLU A 334 0.76 -10.53 -11.75
CA GLU A 334 -0.08 -11.70 -12.04
C GLU A 334 -1.14 -11.95 -10.97
N ILE A 335 -1.42 -10.95 -10.12
CA ILE A 335 -2.33 -11.09 -8.98
C ILE A 335 -3.75 -11.54 -9.36
N ALA A 336 -4.26 -11.13 -10.53
CA ALA A 336 -5.57 -11.57 -11.01
C ALA A 336 -5.61 -13.08 -11.29
N ASN A 337 -4.47 -13.67 -11.66
CA ASN A 337 -4.32 -15.08 -12.00
C ASN A 337 -3.75 -15.91 -10.83
N ASP A 338 -3.57 -15.32 -9.66
CA ASP A 338 -2.95 -15.95 -8.48
C ASP A 338 -3.98 -16.84 -7.74
N PRO A 339 -3.88 -18.19 -7.83
CA PRO A 339 -4.84 -19.07 -7.17
C PRO A 339 -4.72 -19.02 -5.65
N THR A 340 -3.51 -18.85 -5.12
CA THR A 340 -3.23 -18.78 -3.69
C THR A 340 -3.84 -17.51 -3.11
N ARG A 341 -3.64 -16.36 -3.77
CA ARG A 341 -4.28 -15.12 -3.31
C ARG A 341 -5.79 -15.14 -3.46
N THR A 342 -6.31 -15.77 -4.51
CA THR A 342 -7.74 -16.00 -4.66
C THR A 342 -8.31 -16.77 -3.46
N ALA A 343 -7.62 -17.82 -3.01
CA ALA A 343 -8.01 -18.60 -1.85
C ALA A 343 -7.91 -17.79 -0.53
N ILE A 344 -6.86 -16.97 -0.37
CA ILE A 344 -6.71 -16.06 0.78
C ILE A 344 -7.87 -15.06 0.82
N ASP A 345 -8.15 -14.39 -0.30
CA ASP A 345 -9.21 -13.39 -0.41
C ASP A 345 -10.57 -14.01 -0.09
N LYS A 346 -10.85 -15.20 -0.65
CA LYS A 346 -12.08 -15.95 -0.36
C LYS A 346 -12.20 -16.30 1.12
N ALA A 347 -11.13 -16.80 1.75
CA ALA A 347 -11.15 -17.13 3.17
C ALA A 347 -11.42 -15.87 4.02
N VAL A 348 -10.77 -14.75 3.71
CA VAL A 348 -11.00 -13.46 4.39
C VAL A 348 -12.44 -13.01 4.20
N ALA A 349 -12.98 -13.08 2.98
CA ALA A 349 -14.36 -12.69 2.68
C ALA A 349 -15.36 -13.54 3.47
N ASP A 350 -15.27 -14.86 3.35
CA ASP A 350 -16.20 -15.81 3.96
C ASP A 350 -16.19 -15.70 5.50
N ILE A 351 -15.00 -15.55 6.12
CA ILE A 351 -14.86 -15.52 7.58
C ILE A 351 -15.31 -14.18 8.17
N LEU A 352 -15.05 -13.06 7.47
CA LEU A 352 -15.46 -11.73 7.93
C LEU A 352 -16.87 -11.34 7.49
N GLY A 353 -17.56 -12.21 6.73
CA GLY A 353 -18.91 -11.94 6.22
C GLY A 353 -18.94 -10.81 5.18
N LEU A 354 -17.90 -10.73 4.35
CA LEU A 354 -17.79 -9.78 3.23
C LEU A 354 -18.21 -10.47 1.92
N PRO A 355 -18.70 -9.71 0.93
CA PRO A 355 -18.87 -10.23 -0.42
C PRO A 355 -17.53 -10.60 -1.06
N ASP A 356 -17.57 -11.33 -2.17
CA ASP A 356 -16.39 -11.57 -2.99
C ASP A 356 -15.86 -10.25 -3.55
N PHE A 357 -14.61 -9.93 -3.25
CA PHE A 357 -13.93 -8.71 -3.70
C PHE A 357 -12.89 -9.00 -4.80
N GLY A 358 -13.00 -10.13 -5.51
CA GLY A 358 -12.15 -10.49 -6.63
C GLY A 358 -12.03 -9.40 -7.71
N ILE A 359 -13.09 -8.61 -7.94
CA ILE A 359 -13.06 -7.47 -8.86
C ILE A 359 -11.96 -6.45 -8.50
N LEU A 360 -11.71 -6.20 -7.21
CA LEU A 360 -10.62 -5.30 -6.80
C LEU A 360 -9.25 -5.87 -7.14
N ARG A 361 -9.10 -7.20 -7.07
CA ARG A 361 -7.88 -7.90 -7.47
C ARG A 361 -7.62 -7.75 -8.96
N GLU A 362 -8.67 -7.88 -9.78
CA GLU A 362 -8.59 -7.66 -11.22
C GLU A 362 -8.21 -6.22 -11.56
N LEU A 363 -8.83 -5.23 -10.91
CA LEU A 363 -8.51 -3.83 -11.11
C LEU A 363 -7.06 -3.53 -10.72
N ILE A 364 -6.59 -4.01 -9.57
CA ILE A 364 -5.20 -3.83 -9.12
C ILE A 364 -4.22 -4.44 -10.14
N ALA A 365 -4.53 -5.60 -10.73
CA ALA A 365 -3.67 -6.23 -11.73
C ALA A 365 -3.46 -5.38 -13.01
N ARG A 366 -4.34 -4.40 -13.25
CA ARG A 366 -4.26 -3.48 -14.39
C ARG A 366 -3.48 -2.20 -14.06
N GLU A 367 -3.17 -1.95 -12.79
CA GLU A 367 -2.52 -0.72 -12.37
C GLU A 367 -1.11 -0.58 -12.97
N PRO A 368 -0.77 0.58 -13.59
CA PRO A 368 0.51 0.79 -14.26
C PRO A 368 1.70 0.69 -13.31
N ILE A 369 1.50 1.05 -12.03
CA ILE A 369 2.53 0.97 -10.99
C ILE A 369 2.91 -0.48 -10.65
N LEU A 370 2.05 -1.46 -10.97
CA LEU A 370 2.35 -2.89 -10.85
C LEU A 370 2.91 -3.45 -12.15
N CYS A 371 2.19 -3.27 -13.27
CA CYS A 371 2.50 -3.96 -14.53
C CYS A 371 3.50 -3.22 -15.43
N LEU A 372 3.81 -1.96 -15.14
CA LEU A 372 4.73 -1.09 -15.88
C LEU A 372 4.39 -0.91 -17.38
N ASN A 373 3.10 -1.05 -17.73
CA ASN A 373 2.55 -0.76 -19.05
C ASN A 373 1.11 -0.25 -18.92
N LEU A 374 0.53 0.21 -20.03
CA LEU A 374 -0.87 0.68 -20.08
C LEU A 374 -1.80 -0.28 -20.82
N ASP A 375 -1.27 -1.36 -21.40
CA ASP A 375 -2.01 -2.31 -22.23
C ASP A 375 -3.18 -2.97 -21.48
N ARG A 376 -3.09 -3.02 -20.15
CA ARG A 376 -4.12 -3.60 -19.27
C ARG A 376 -5.23 -2.61 -18.90
N LEU A 377 -5.03 -1.31 -19.11
CA LEU A 377 -6.04 -0.26 -18.90
C LEU A 377 -6.73 0.13 -20.21
N MET A 378 -5.96 0.21 -21.30
CA MET A 378 -6.44 0.69 -22.58
C MET A 378 -7.05 -0.46 -23.37
N LEU A 379 -8.33 -0.34 -23.74
CA LEU A 379 -8.89 -1.19 -24.78
C LEU A 379 -8.15 -0.86 -26.08
N ARG A 380 -7.49 -1.86 -26.68
CA ARG A 380 -6.96 -1.70 -28.04
C ARG A 380 -8.15 -1.47 -28.96
N THR A 381 -8.26 -0.28 -29.54
CA THR A 381 -9.12 -0.06 -30.68
C THR A 381 -8.63 -0.98 -31.79
N ALA A 382 -9.49 -1.92 -32.19
CA ALA A 382 -9.22 -2.88 -33.27
C ALA A 382 -9.07 -2.18 -34.63
#